data_AF-A0A0N9E287-F1
#
_entry.id   AF-A0A0N9E287-F1
#
_cell.length_a   1.000
_cell.length_b   1.000
_cell.length_c   1.000
_cell.angle_alpha   90.00
_cell.angle_beta   90.00
_cell.angle_gamma   90.00
#
_symmetry.space_group_name_H-M   'P 1'
#
loop_
_entity.id
_entity.type
_entity.pdbx_description
1 polymer ?
#
loop_
_entity_poly.entity_id
_entity_poly.type
_entity_poly.pdbx_seq_one_letter_code
_entity_poly.pdbx_strand_id
1 'polypeptide(L)'
;HSFNLFSSEAYAPAKNLMFKDSTVRLLRVPPNTDSFLYLGANYMSIVHSLKKEQASDDASPAIRWCAVGHAETAKCDTWSISSVSGDTTSIECQSAPTVEDCLKKIMRK
;
A
#
# COMPACT_ATOMS: atom_id res chain seq x y z
N HIS A 1 -17.65 0.47 -41.07
CA HIS A 1 -16.30 0.15 -40.56
C HIS A 1 -16.45 -0.12 -39.06
N SER A 2 -16.18 -1.34 -38.59
CA SER A 2 -16.27 -1.68 -37.16
C SER A 2 -14.91 -1.44 -36.51
N PHE A 3 -14.85 -0.57 -35.52
CA PHE A 3 -13.63 -0.34 -34.74
C PHE A 3 -13.48 -1.42 -33.66
N ASN A 4 -12.28 -2.00 -33.52
CA ASN A 4 -11.96 -2.96 -32.48
C ASN A 4 -10.91 -2.37 -31.53
N LEU A 5 -11.35 -1.96 -30.34
CA LEU A 5 -10.50 -1.30 -29.34
C LEU A 5 -9.37 -2.19 -28.80
N PHE A 6 -9.56 -3.52 -28.85
CA PHE A 6 -8.60 -4.49 -28.29
C PHE A 6 -7.85 -5.26 -29.39
N SER A 7 -7.88 -4.83 -30.65
CA SER A 7 -7.08 -5.46 -31.72
C SER A 7 -6.11 -4.47 -32.34
N SER A 8 -4.83 -4.85 -32.34
CA SER A 8 -3.76 -4.13 -33.03
C SER A 8 -3.51 -4.62 -34.47
N GLU A 9 -4.28 -5.58 -34.99
CA GLU A 9 -3.99 -6.23 -36.29
C GLU A 9 -3.92 -5.26 -37.47
N ALA A 10 -4.78 -4.25 -37.48
CA ALA A 10 -4.80 -3.21 -38.51
C ALA A 10 -3.55 -2.30 -38.47
N TYR A 11 -2.71 -2.40 -37.43
CA TYR A 11 -1.54 -1.57 -37.17
C TYR A 11 -0.24 -2.41 -37.13
N ALA A 12 -0.22 -3.57 -37.80
CA ALA A 12 0.96 -4.42 -37.88
C ALA A 12 2.21 -3.62 -38.34
N PRO A 13 3.41 -3.89 -37.76
CA PRO A 13 3.73 -5.03 -36.90
C PRO A 13 3.52 -4.78 -35.38
N ALA A 14 2.92 -3.65 -34.99
CA ALA A 14 2.73 -3.34 -33.58
C ALA A 14 1.68 -4.24 -32.91
N LYS A 15 1.83 -4.48 -31.60
CA LYS A 15 0.94 -5.32 -30.78
C LYS A 15 0.60 -4.62 -29.47
N ASN A 16 -0.54 -4.97 -28.88
CA ASN A 16 -1.01 -4.44 -27.59
C ASN A 16 -1.08 -2.90 -27.55
N LEU A 17 -1.55 -2.29 -28.64
CA LEU A 17 -1.71 -0.84 -28.73
C LEU A 17 -2.86 -0.38 -27.85
N MET A 18 -2.58 0.57 -26.95
CA MET A 18 -3.48 1.12 -25.92
C MET A 18 -3.89 0.09 -24.84
N PHE A 19 -4.36 -1.08 -25.26
CA PHE A 19 -4.74 -2.21 -24.43
C PHE A 19 -4.06 -3.49 -24.94
N LYS A 20 -3.93 -4.50 -24.07
CA LYS A 20 -3.45 -5.82 -24.47
C LYS A 20 -4.43 -6.44 -25.48
N ASP A 21 -3.93 -7.08 -26.54
CA ASP A 21 -4.79 -7.64 -27.60
C ASP A 21 -5.71 -8.77 -27.09
N SER A 22 -5.32 -9.42 -25.99
CA SER A 22 -6.12 -10.45 -25.33
C SER A 22 -7.19 -9.89 -24.39
N THR A 23 -7.42 -8.57 -24.37
CA THR A 23 -8.41 -7.95 -23.46
C THR A 23 -9.81 -8.25 -23.97
N VAL A 24 -10.67 -8.78 -23.10
CA VAL A 24 -12.07 -9.09 -23.44
C VAL A 24 -13.00 -7.94 -23.03
N ARG A 25 -12.71 -7.30 -21.89
CA ARG A 25 -13.50 -6.18 -21.35
C ARG A 25 -12.71 -5.37 -20.32
N LEU A 26 -13.16 -4.14 -20.08
CA LEU A 26 -12.71 -3.33 -18.96
C LEU A 26 -13.69 -3.45 -17.79
N LEU A 27 -13.14 -3.52 -16.57
CA LEU A 27 -13.92 -3.53 -15.33
C LEU A 27 -13.54 -2.30 -14.51
N ARG A 28 -14.56 -1.61 -13.98
CA ARG A 28 -14.35 -0.50 -13.07
C ARG A 28 -13.92 -1.05 -11.72
N VAL A 29 -12.77 -0.58 -11.25
CA VAL A 29 -12.25 -0.90 -9.92
C VAL A 29 -13.11 -0.19 -8.85
N PRO A 30 -13.32 -0.78 -7.65
CA PRO A 30 -14.05 -0.13 -6.57
C PRO A 30 -13.54 1.29 -6.25
N PRO A 31 -14.42 2.19 -5.79
CA PRO A 31 -13.98 3.50 -5.29
C PRO A 31 -13.01 3.31 -4.12
N ASN A 32 -12.02 4.21 -4.01
CA ASN A 32 -10.94 4.19 -3.01
C ASN A 32 -9.90 3.06 -3.16
N THR A 33 -9.87 2.32 -4.27
CA THR A 33 -8.76 1.42 -4.57
C THR A 33 -7.54 2.20 -5.02
N ASP A 34 -6.48 2.20 -4.20
CA ASP A 34 -5.16 2.68 -4.57
C ASP A 34 -4.31 1.56 -5.19
N SER A 35 -3.10 1.90 -5.66
CA SER A 35 -2.19 0.94 -6.28
C SER A 35 -1.83 -0.22 -5.34
N PHE A 36 -1.79 0.01 -4.03
CA PHE A 36 -1.50 -1.04 -3.07
C PHE A 36 -2.65 -2.03 -2.97
N LEU A 37 -3.88 -1.54 -2.79
CA LEU A 37 -5.06 -2.39 -2.71
C LEU A 37 -5.30 -3.14 -4.03
N TYR A 38 -5.00 -2.53 -5.17
CA TYR A 38 -5.11 -3.17 -6.49
C TYR A 38 -4.12 -4.33 -6.67
N LEU A 39 -2.86 -4.14 -6.27
CA LEU A 39 -1.79 -5.13 -6.45
C LEU A 39 -1.79 -6.20 -5.35
N GLY A 40 -2.27 -5.86 -4.16
CA GLY A 40 -2.33 -6.75 -3.00
C GLY A 40 -0.99 -6.89 -2.26
N ALA A 41 -1.08 -7.28 -0.98
CA ALA A 41 0.04 -7.30 -0.06
C ALA A 41 1.18 -8.26 -0.48
N ASN A 42 0.85 -9.42 -1.04
CA ASN A 42 1.86 -10.39 -1.47
C ASN A 42 2.67 -9.92 -2.68
N TYR A 43 2.02 -9.28 -3.65
CA TYR A 43 2.77 -8.73 -4.79
C TYR A 43 3.63 -7.55 -4.33
N MET A 44 3.06 -6.68 -3.49
CA MET A 44 3.79 -5.51 -3.02
C MET A 44 4.99 -5.89 -2.14
N SER A 45 4.90 -6.93 -1.30
CA SER A 45 6.03 -7.40 -0.51
C SER A 45 7.19 -7.86 -1.39
N ILE A 46 6.91 -8.57 -2.50
CA ILE A 46 7.92 -8.96 -3.49
C ILE A 46 8.56 -7.72 -4.13
N VAL A 47 7.76 -6.74 -4.57
CA VAL A 47 8.26 -5.49 -5.16
C VAL A 47 9.12 -4.71 -4.16
N HIS A 48 8.71 -4.64 -2.89
CA HIS A 48 9.51 -4.02 -1.84
C HIS A 48 10.81 -4.77 -1.60
N SER A 49 10.80 -6.11 -1.52
CA SER A 49 12.01 -6.92 -1.35
C SER A 49 13.01 -6.69 -2.48
N LEU A 50 12.54 -6.61 -3.73
CA LEU A 50 13.40 -6.30 -4.89
C LEU A 50 13.99 -4.88 -4.82
N LYS A 51 13.29 -3.93 -4.21
CA LYS A 51 13.78 -2.55 -3.99
C LYS A 51 14.63 -2.42 -2.72
N LYS A 52 14.48 -3.33 -1.75
CA LYS A 52 15.10 -3.24 -0.42
C LYS A 52 16.61 -3.46 -0.44
N GLU A 53 17.20 -3.93 -1.55
CA GLU A 53 18.65 -3.83 -1.76
C GLU A 53 19.18 -2.37 -1.70
N GLN A 54 18.30 -1.35 -1.68
CA GLN A 54 18.64 0.07 -1.51
C GLN A 54 18.06 0.78 -0.28
N ALA A 55 17.21 0.13 0.53
CA ALA A 55 16.67 0.75 1.74
C ALA A 55 17.49 0.33 2.96
N SER A 56 18.24 1.29 3.50
CA SER A 56 19.06 1.19 4.70
C SER A 56 18.40 0.40 5.82
N ASP A 57 19.23 -0.30 6.58
CA ASP A 57 18.96 -1.16 7.74
C ASP A 57 18.33 -0.44 8.96
N ASP A 58 17.62 0.66 8.72
CA ASP A 58 17.08 1.60 9.70
C ASP A 58 15.60 1.33 10.00
N ALA A 59 15.18 0.07 9.84
CA ALA A 59 13.85 -0.34 10.26
C ALA A 59 13.86 -0.50 11.78
N SER A 60 13.25 0.46 12.49
CA SER A 60 13.10 0.35 13.94
C SER A 60 12.44 -0.99 14.30
N PRO A 61 12.94 -1.70 15.33
CA PRO A 61 12.33 -2.95 15.79
C PRO A 61 11.00 -2.72 16.51
N ALA A 62 10.60 -1.46 16.71
CA ALA A 62 9.40 -1.07 17.42
C ALA A 62 8.11 -1.45 16.67
N ILE A 63 7.08 -1.82 17.43
CA ILE A 63 5.74 -2.02 16.89
C ILE A 63 5.09 -0.65 16.70
N ARG A 64 4.78 -0.30 15.44
CA ARG A 64 3.93 0.87 15.14
C ARG A 64 2.46 0.56 15.37
N TRP A 65 1.87 1.21 16.36
CA TRP A 65 0.46 1.13 16.71
C TRP A 65 -0.32 2.32 16.14
N CYS A 66 -1.47 2.08 15.49
CA CYS A 66 -2.32 3.15 14.97
C CYS A 66 -3.53 3.40 15.88
N ALA A 67 -3.57 4.57 16.52
CA ALA A 67 -4.62 5.04 17.41
C ALA A 67 -5.69 5.84 16.65
N VAL A 68 -6.96 5.59 16.93
CA VAL A 68 -8.10 6.25 16.29
C VAL A 68 -8.62 7.39 17.18
N GLY A 69 -8.44 8.62 16.70
CA GLY A 69 -8.88 9.82 17.40
C GLY A 69 -8.04 10.19 18.63
N HIS A 70 -8.44 11.29 19.27
CA HIS A 70 -7.63 11.94 20.30
C HIS A 70 -7.45 11.10 21.57
N ALA A 71 -8.52 10.46 22.06
CA ALA A 71 -8.48 9.69 23.30
C ALA A 71 -7.53 8.49 23.21
N GLU A 72 -7.57 7.76 22.09
CA GLU A 72 -6.66 6.64 21.86
C GLU A 72 -5.22 7.13 21.64
N THR A 73 -5.03 8.27 20.96
CA THR A 73 -3.70 8.84 20.74
C THR A 73 -3.04 9.19 22.06
N ALA A 74 -3.73 9.90 22.95
CA ALA A 74 -3.20 10.26 24.27
C ALA A 74 -2.84 9.03 25.12
N LYS A 75 -3.65 7.96 25.05
CA LYS A 75 -3.36 6.69 25.71
C LYS A 75 -2.14 6.01 25.09
N CYS A 76 -2.04 6.00 23.76
CA CYS A 76 -0.91 5.41 23.03
C CYS A 76 0.39 6.13 23.39
N ASP A 77 0.40 7.46 23.41
CA ASP A 77 1.60 8.24 23.72
C ASP A 77 2.13 7.91 25.12
N THR A 78 1.22 7.80 26.10
CA THR A 78 1.56 7.36 27.46
C THR A 78 2.14 5.94 27.45
N TRP A 79 1.52 5.03 26.68
CA TRP A 79 1.99 3.65 26.56
C TRP A 79 3.38 3.57 25.91
N SER A 80 3.62 4.34 24.84
CA SER A 80 4.91 4.42 24.14
C SER A 80 6.03 4.81 25.09
N ILE A 81 5.83 5.85 25.90
CA ILE A 81 6.81 6.30 26.91
C ILE A 81 7.06 5.21 27.96
N SER A 82 6.00 4.53 28.44
CA SER A 82 6.13 3.44 29.42
C SER A 82 6.80 2.18 28.86
N SER A 83 6.92 2.08 27.54
CA SER A 83 7.44 0.93 26.82
C SER A 83 8.91 1.06 26.42
N VAL A 84 9.56 2.15 26.82
CA VAL A 84 10.99 2.40 26.61
C VAL A 84 11.79 1.53 27.56
N SER A 85 12.73 0.76 27.00
CA SER A 85 13.65 -0.09 27.76
C SER A 85 15.07 0.16 27.25
N GLY A 86 15.90 0.79 28.09
CA GLY A 86 17.20 1.31 27.68
C GLY A 86 17.05 2.35 26.57
N ASP A 87 17.81 2.18 25.48
CA ASP A 87 17.81 3.10 24.33
C ASP A 87 16.78 2.71 23.25
N THR A 88 15.92 1.72 23.51
CA THR A 88 14.96 1.20 22.53
C THR A 88 13.52 1.39 22.99
N THR A 89 12.66 1.90 22.10
CA THR A 89 11.21 1.90 22.31
C THR A 89 10.60 0.66 21.68
N SER A 90 9.71 -0.03 22.42
CA SER A 90 9.01 -1.20 21.88
C SER A 90 7.71 -0.83 21.16
N ILE A 91 7.13 0.34 21.47
CA ILE A 91 5.90 0.86 20.88
C ILE A 91 6.12 2.25 20.29
N GLU A 92 5.72 2.43 19.03
CA GLU A 92 5.63 3.72 18.34
C GLU A 92 4.18 4.04 18.01
N CYS A 93 3.73 5.26 18.27
CA CYS A 93 2.33 5.65 18.04
C CYS A 93 2.16 6.43 16.74
N GLN A 94 1.16 6.03 15.97
CA GLN A 94 0.64 6.75 14.82
C GLN A 94 -0.85 7.01 15.05
N SER A 95 -1.41 8.11 14.55
CA SER A 95 -2.83 8.41 14.76
C SER A 95 -3.58 8.63 13.45
N ALA A 96 -4.87 8.33 13.44
CA ALA A 96 -5.77 8.68 12.35
C ALA A 96 -7.19 9.02 12.86
N PRO A 97 -8.01 9.77 12.10
CA PRO A 97 -9.37 10.12 12.53
C PRO A 97 -10.34 8.93 12.54
N THR A 98 -10.12 7.93 11.68
CA THR A 98 -11.00 6.78 11.48
C THR A 98 -10.21 5.47 11.45
N VAL A 99 -10.91 4.36 11.67
CA VAL A 99 -10.34 3.01 11.58
C VAL A 99 -9.85 2.73 10.17
N GLU A 100 -10.61 3.15 9.15
CA GLU A 100 -10.27 2.98 7.74
C GLU A 100 -8.96 3.71 7.39
N ASP A 101 -8.75 4.90 7.96
CA ASP A 101 -7.51 5.64 7.73
C ASP A 101 -6.31 4.99 8.44
N CYS A 102 -6.51 4.34 9.59
CA CYS A 102 -5.47 3.52 10.20
C CYS A 102 -5.14 2.29 9.34
N LEU A 103 -6.13 1.59 8.79
CA LEU A 103 -5.90 0.45 7.90
C LEU A 103 -5.10 0.87 6.65
N LYS A 104 -5.42 2.02 6.04
CA LYS A 104 -4.63 2.56 4.92
C LYS A 104 -3.16 2.80 5.29
N LYS A 105 -2.88 3.30 6.49
CA LYS A 105 -1.50 3.54 6.97
C LYS A 105 -0.73 2.23 7.19
N ILE A 106 -1.39 1.22 7.77
CA ILE A 106 -0.79 -0.11 8.00
C ILE A 106 -0.46 -0.80 6.67
N MET A 107 -1.36 -0.70 5.70
CA MET A 107 -1.18 -1.31 4.39
C MET A 107 -0.02 -0.69 3.59
N ARG A 108 0.37 0.55 3.84
CA ARG A 108 1.39 1.27 3.07
C ARG A 108 2.80 1.20 3.68
N LYS A 109 3.09 0.16 4.47
CA LYS A 109 4.38 -0.01 5.15
C LYS A 109 5.53 -0.26 4.18
#